data_AF-A0A654IM92-F1
#
_entry.id   AF-A0A654IM92-F1
#
_cell.length_a   1.000
_cell.length_b   1.000
_cell.length_c   1.000
_cell.angle_alpha   90.00
_cell.angle_beta   90.00
_cell.angle_gamma   90.00
#
_symmetry.space_group_name_H-M   'P 1'
#
loop_
_entity.id
_entity.type
_entity.pdbx_description
1 polymer ?
#
loop_
_entity_poly.entity_id
_entity_poly.type
_entity_poly.pdbx_seq_one_letter_code
_entity_poly.pdbx_strand_id
1 'polypeptide(L)'
;MNNLLNIYLFAETNAANSEAMKQNLAQLAQEVQVYINIFLSSCASLVVLLSLVIGSIAWFKASKADSDEQRALELKKIKWLVGFFVFIIIAWGISGIVTTILQGIWKG
;
A
#
# COMPACT_ATOMS: atom_id res chain seq x y z
N MET A 1 6.21 -56.35 2.05
CA MET A 1 6.77 -55.33 1.14
C MET A 1 5.70 -54.40 0.57
N ASN A 2 4.59 -54.91 0.01
CA ASN A 2 3.51 -54.08 -0.58
C ASN A 2 2.83 -53.08 0.39
N ASN A 3 2.66 -53.43 1.67
CA ASN A 3 2.08 -52.50 2.65
C ASN A 3 2.97 -51.30 2.97
N LEU A 4 4.30 -51.46 2.97
CA LEU A 4 5.22 -50.35 3.22
C LEU A 4 5.23 -49.41 2.00
N LEU A 5 5.23 -49.96 0.79
CA LEU A 5 5.16 -49.17 -0.45
C LEU A 5 3.90 -48.28 -0.50
N ASN A 6 2.74 -48.83 -0.12
CA ASN A 6 1.49 -48.06 -0.05
C ASN A 6 1.54 -46.95 1.01
N ILE A 7 2.16 -47.18 2.17
CA ILE A 7 2.30 -46.16 3.22
C ILE A 7 3.21 -45.02 2.75
N TYR A 8 4.32 -45.34 2.07
CA TYR A 8 5.21 -44.32 1.49
C TYR A 8 4.52 -43.51 0.40
N LEU A 9 3.80 -44.17 -0.52
CA LEU A 9 3.04 -43.49 -1.58
C LEU A 9 1.97 -42.57 -1.00
N PHE A 10 1.28 -42.99 0.06
CA PHE A 10 0.26 -42.18 0.74
C PHE A 10 0.87 -40.96 1.44
N ALA A 11 2.02 -41.12 2.10
CA ALA A 11 2.74 -40.04 2.76
C ALA A 11 3.27 -39.01 1.72
N GLU A 12 3.82 -39.48 0.61
CA GLU A 12 4.33 -38.64 -0.48
C GLU A 12 3.20 -37.89 -1.19
N THR A 13 2.06 -38.55 -1.44
CA THR A 13 0.88 -37.92 -2.03
C THR A 13 0.29 -36.86 -1.11
N ASN A 14 0.25 -37.10 0.20
CA ASN A 14 -0.24 -36.11 1.18
C ASN A 14 0.73 -34.94 1.34
N ALA A 15 2.04 -35.17 1.30
CA ALA A 15 3.05 -34.11 1.31
C ALA A 15 2.95 -33.24 0.05
N ALA A 16 2.83 -33.86 -1.14
CA ALA A 16 2.63 -33.15 -2.40
C ALA A 16 1.32 -32.35 -2.42
N ASN A 17 0.23 -32.90 -1.89
CA ASN A 17 -1.05 -32.20 -1.75
C ASN A 17 -0.96 -31.02 -0.76
N SER A 18 -0.22 -31.16 0.34
CA SER A 18 0.01 -30.08 1.30
C SER A 18 0.82 -28.94 0.69
N GLU A 19 1.87 -29.27 -0.07
CA GLU A 19 2.71 -28.31 -0.79
C GLU A 19 1.90 -27.55 -1.85
N ALA A 20 1.11 -28.27 -2.65
CA ALA A 20 0.22 -27.69 -3.66
C ALA A 20 -0.85 -26.77 -3.03
N MET A 21 -1.41 -27.15 -1.88
CA MET A 21 -2.37 -26.32 -1.16
C MET A 21 -1.72 -25.02 -0.65
N LYS A 22 -0.49 -25.07 -0.11
CA LYS A 22 0.25 -23.86 0.29
C LYS A 22 0.54 -22.95 -0.91
N GLN A 23 0.93 -23.51 -2.05
CA GLN A 23 1.17 -22.73 -3.27
C GLN A 23 -0.11 -22.04 -3.76
N ASN A 24 -1.24 -22.75 -3.80
CA ASN A 24 -2.53 -22.17 -4.19
C ASN A 24 -2.98 -21.06 -3.23
N LEU A 25 -2.77 -21.23 -1.91
CA LEU A 25 -3.05 -20.19 -0.92
C LEU A 25 -2.14 -18.97 -1.07
N ALA A 26 -0.86 -19.18 -1.35
CA ALA A 26 0.09 -18.09 -1.60
C ALA A 26 -0.27 -17.32 -2.88
N GLN A 27 -0.71 -18.02 -3.93
CA GLN A 27 -1.15 -17.43 -5.19
C GLN A 27 -2.44 -16.62 -5.00
N LEU A 28 -3.41 -17.16 -4.26
CA LEU A 28 -4.64 -16.44 -3.90
C LEU A 28 -4.33 -15.18 -3.08
N ALA A 29 -3.42 -15.28 -2.10
CA ALA A 29 -3.01 -14.12 -1.30
C ALA A 29 -2.33 -13.03 -2.15
N GLN A 30 -1.53 -13.42 -3.15
CA GLN A 30 -0.95 -12.46 -4.10
C GLN A 30 -2.02 -11.76 -4.93
N GLU A 31 -3.01 -12.47 -5.46
CA GLU A 31 -4.09 -11.85 -6.22
C GLU A 31 -4.91 -10.88 -5.37
N VAL A 32 -5.26 -11.28 -4.14
CA VAL A 32 -5.96 -10.40 -3.19
C VAL A 32 -5.14 -9.14 -2.90
N GLN A 33 -3.83 -9.27 -2.71
CA GLN A 33 -2.94 -8.13 -2.51
C GLN A 33 -2.92 -7.17 -3.72
N VAL A 34 -3.00 -7.70 -4.95
CA VAL A 34 -3.10 -6.87 -6.16
C VAL A 34 -4.38 -6.03 -6.14
N TYR A 35 -5.53 -6.64 -5.83
CA TYR A 35 -6.80 -5.90 -5.75
C TYR A 35 -6.79 -4.84 -4.64
N ILE A 36 -6.23 -5.16 -3.47
CA ILE A 36 -6.06 -4.20 -2.36
C ILE A 36 -5.20 -3.02 -2.81
N ASN A 37 -4.07 -3.29 -3.49
CA ASN A 37 -3.18 -2.24 -3.98
C ASN A 37 -3.85 -1.36 -5.03
N ILE A 38 -4.65 -1.93 -5.94
CA ILE A 38 -5.41 -1.17 -6.93
C ILE A 38 -6.41 -0.23 -6.24
N PHE A 39 -7.17 -0.74 -5.28
CA PHE A 39 -8.16 0.05 -4.55
C PHE A 39 -7.51 1.17 -3.72
N LEU A 40 -6.44 0.87 -2.98
CA LEU A 40 -5.70 1.89 -2.24
C LEU A 40 -5.11 2.95 -3.18
N SER A 41 -4.58 2.54 -4.34
CA SER A 41 -4.01 3.45 -5.32
C SER A 41 -5.06 4.37 -5.95
N SER A 42 -6.28 3.89 -6.19
CA SER A 42 -7.37 4.71 -6.71
C SER A 42 -7.88 5.71 -5.68
N CYS A 43 -7.96 5.33 -4.40
CA CYS A 43 -8.26 6.28 -3.32
C CYS A 43 -7.14 7.32 -3.17
N ALA A 44 -5.87 6.90 -3.23
CA ALA A 44 -4.73 7.80 -3.12
C ALA A 44 -4.70 8.83 -4.25
N SER A 45 -4.96 8.41 -5.51
CA SER A 45 -4.95 9.32 -6.65
C SER A 45 -6.04 10.41 -6.54
N LEU A 46 -7.23 10.06 -6.03
CA LEU A 46 -8.28 11.04 -5.74
C LEU A 46 -7.87 12.05 -4.67
N VAL A 47 -7.23 11.58 -3.59
CA VAL A 47 -6.73 12.46 -2.52
C VAL A 47 -5.66 13.42 -3.05
N VAL A 48 -4.74 12.92 -3.87
CA VAL A 48 -3.69 13.75 -4.52
C VAL A 48 -4.35 14.81 -5.41
N LEU A 49 -5.33 14.42 -6.23
CA LEU A 49 -6.01 15.33 -7.13
C LEU A 49 -6.77 16.43 -6.38
N LEU A 50 -7.53 16.08 -5.34
CA LEU A 50 -8.20 17.07 -4.47
C LEU A 50 -7.20 18.03 -3.81
N SER A 51 -6.07 17.50 -3.34
CA SER A 51 -5.02 18.28 -2.70
C SER A 51 -4.38 19.27 -3.68
N LEU A 52 -4.17 18.88 -4.94
CA LEU A 52 -3.68 19.77 -6.00
C LEU A 52 -4.67 20.89 -6.31
N VAL A 53 -5.97 20.59 -6.35
CA VAL A 53 -7.02 21.60 -6.56
C VAL A 53 -7.03 22.60 -5.41
N ILE A 54 -7.03 22.13 -4.16
CA ILE A 54 -6.99 23.01 -2.96
C ILE A 54 -5.72 23.85 -2.96
N GLY A 55 -4.56 23.25 -3.24
CA GLY A 55 -3.28 23.94 -3.32
C GLY A 55 -3.27 25.02 -4.40
N SER A 56 -3.80 24.71 -5.58
CA SER A 56 -3.93 25.67 -6.68
C SER A 56 -4.84 26.84 -6.31
N ILE A 57 -6.01 26.56 -5.71
CA ILE A 57 -6.93 27.62 -5.26
C ILE A 57 -6.28 28.50 -4.19
N ALA A 58 -5.62 27.91 -3.19
CA ALA A 58 -4.91 28.65 -2.15
C ALA A 58 -3.78 29.49 -2.72
N TRP A 59 -3.04 28.96 -3.70
CA TRP A 59 -1.98 29.68 -4.41
C TRP A 59 -2.53 30.88 -5.18
N PHE A 60 -3.61 30.69 -5.95
CA PHE A 60 -4.26 31.78 -6.68
C PHE A 60 -4.82 32.84 -5.72
N LYS A 61 -5.45 32.45 -4.61
CA LYS A 61 -5.95 33.39 -3.59
C LYS A 61 -4.82 34.16 -2.91
N ALA A 62 -3.72 33.49 -2.57
CA ALA A 62 -2.53 34.15 -2.02
C ALA A 62 -1.93 35.16 -3.01
N SER A 63 -1.91 34.84 -4.31
CA SER A 63 -1.36 35.74 -5.34
C SER A 63 -2.16 37.01 -5.57
N LYS A 64 -3.46 37.01 -5.20
CA LYS A 64 -4.39 38.12 -5.37
C LYS A 64 -4.82 38.78 -4.04
N ALA A 65 -4.18 38.42 -2.93
CA ALA A 65 -4.54 38.97 -1.63
C ALA A 65 -4.03 40.41 -1.50
N ASP A 66 -4.95 41.35 -1.24
CA ASP A 66 -4.63 42.78 -1.07
C ASP A 66 -4.05 43.11 0.32
N SER A 67 -4.11 42.16 1.27
CA SER A 67 -3.51 42.31 2.60
C SER A 67 -2.54 41.19 2.95
N ASP A 68 -1.47 41.55 3.66
CA ASP A 68 -0.44 40.62 4.11
C ASP A 68 -1.00 39.54 5.06
N GLU A 69 -2.04 39.88 5.85
CA GLU A 69 -2.73 38.92 6.72
C GLU A 69 -3.46 37.82 5.93
N GLN A 70 -4.19 38.20 4.88
CA GLN A 70 -4.88 37.22 4.02
C GLN A 70 -3.88 36.34 3.28
N ARG A 71 -2.76 36.94 2.81
CA ARG A 71 -1.69 36.20 2.16
C ARG A 71 -1.02 35.20 3.10
N ALA A 72 -0.78 35.57 4.36
CA ALA A 72 -0.18 34.70 5.36
C ALA A 72 -1.08 33.48 5.69
N LEU A 73 -2.40 33.68 5.77
CA LEU A 73 -3.36 32.60 6.00
C LEU A 73 -3.39 31.57 4.85
N GLU A 74 -3.40 32.03 3.60
CA GLU A 74 -3.39 31.14 2.44
C GLU A 74 -2.03 30.41 2.29
N LEU A 75 -0.92 31.09 2.56
CA LEU A 75 0.41 30.46 2.61
C LEU A 75 0.54 29.40 3.71
N LYS A 76 -0.13 29.59 4.86
CA LYS A 76 -0.18 28.58 5.92
C LYS A 76 -0.88 27.30 5.47
N LYS A 77 -1.96 27.41 4.67
CA LYS A 77 -2.65 26.26 4.08
C LYS A 77 -1.75 25.50 3.11
N ILE A 78 -1.00 26.21 2.27
CA ILE A 78 -0.03 25.61 1.34
C ILE A 78 1.08 24.88 2.12
N LYS A 79 1.65 25.50 3.17
CA LYS A 79 2.65 24.83 4.03
C LYS A 79 2.12 23.54 4.66
N TRP A 80 0.88 23.56 5.14
CA TRP A 80 0.23 22.37 5.69
C TRP A 80 0.00 21.28 4.64
N LEU A 81 -0.39 21.66 3.43
CA LEU A 81 -0.53 20.75 2.29
C LEU A 81 0.80 20.07 1.93
N VAL A 82 1.89 20.84 1.87
CA VAL A 82 3.24 20.29 1.63
C VAL A 82 3.64 19.35 2.77
N GLY A 83 3.41 19.74 4.03
CA GLY A 83 3.67 18.89 5.19
C GLY A 83 2.88 17.57 5.16
N PHE A 84 1.61 17.63 4.74
CA PHE A 84 0.77 16.44 4.57
C PHE A 84 1.32 15.49 3.51
N PHE A 85 1.76 15.99 2.36
CA PHE A 85 2.38 15.15 1.32
C PHE A 85 3.68 14.50 1.80
N VAL A 86 4.55 15.26 2.48
CA VAL A 86 5.79 14.72 3.06
C VAL A 86 5.48 13.61 4.06
N PHE A 87 4.48 13.81 4.93
CA PHE A 87 4.02 12.78 5.86
C PHE A 87 3.53 11.52 5.15
N ILE A 88 2.69 11.65 4.11
CA ILE A 88 2.20 10.51 3.34
C ILE A 88 3.35 9.73 2.70
N ILE A 89 4.33 10.42 2.11
CA ILE A 89 5.49 9.77 1.46
C ILE A 89 6.30 8.95 2.49
N ILE A 90 6.54 9.53 3.68
CA ILE A 90 7.25 8.82 4.76
C ILE A 90 6.44 7.61 5.23
N ALA A 91 5.14 7.77 5.48
CA ALA A 91 4.26 6.69 5.90
C ALA A 91 4.20 5.56 4.86
N TRP A 92 4.19 5.91 3.57
CA TRP A 92 4.20 4.93 2.49
C TRP A 92 5.51 4.17 2.40
N GLY A 93 6.65 4.85 2.59
CA GLY A 93 7.97 4.20 2.70
C GLY A 93 8.05 3.18 3.84
N ILE A 94 7.47 3.50 5.01
CA ILE A 94 7.41 2.58 6.15
C ILE A 94 6.57 1.34 5.82
N SER A 95 5.43 1.51 5.14
CA SER A 95 4.57 0.39 4.73
C SER A 95 5.31 -0.63 3.85
N GLY A 96 6.15 -0.16 2.92
CA GLY A 96 6.96 -1.04 2.07
C GLY A 96 7.97 -1.88 2.86
N ILE A 97 8.60 -1.27 3.88
CA ILE A 97 9.54 -1.95 4.78
C ILE A 97 8.81 -3.03 5.60
N VAL A 98 7.68 -2.68 6.22
CA VAL A 98 6.87 -3.62 7.02
C VAL A 98 6.42 -4.81 6.16
N THR A 99 5.98 -4.55 4.94
CA THR A 99 5.56 -5.60 4.00
C THR A 99 6.73 -6.54 3.64
N THR A 100 7.93 -5.98 3.44
CA THR A 100 9.13 -6.77 3.14
C THR A 100 9.55 -7.66 4.31
N ILE A 101 9.46 -7.14 5.55
CA ILE A 101 9.74 -7.90 6.77
C ILE A 101 8.73 -9.04 6.93
N LEU A 102 7.43 -8.76 6.76
CA LEU A 102 6.38 -9.78 6.86
C LEU A 102 6.55 -10.89 5.81
N GLN A 103 6.89 -10.52 4.57
CA GLN A 103 7.20 -11.49 3.52
C GLN A 103 8.46 -12.30 3.81
N GLY A 104 9.47 -11.71 4.47
CA GLY A 104 10.68 -12.41 4.90
C GLY A 104 10.41 -13.46 5.98
N ILE A 105 9.51 -13.18 6.91
CA ILE A 105 9.09 -14.12 7.97
C ILE A 105 8.22 -15.24 7.39
N TRP A 106 7.31 -14.94 6.46
CA TRP A 106 6.42 -15.95 5.86
C TRP A 106 7.10 -16.90 4.86
N LYS A 107 8.25 -16.52 4.32
CA LYS A 107 9.08 -17.38 3.45
C LYS A 107 10.13 -18.19 4.22
N GLY A 108 10.34 -17.88 5.50
CA GLY A 108 11.29 -18.56 6.39
C GLY A 108 10.69 -19.76 7.10
#